data_AF-A0A1I1N7G2-F1
#
_entry.id   AF-A0A1I1N7G2-F1
#
_cell.length_a   1.000
_cell.length_b   1.000
_cell.length_c   1.000
_cell.angle_alpha   90.00
_cell.angle_beta   90.00
_cell.angle_gamma   90.00
#
_symmetry.space_group_name_H-M   'P 1'
#
loop_
_entity.id
_entity.type
_entity.pdbx_description
1 polymer ?
#
loop_
_entity_poly.entity_id
_entity_poly.type
_entity_poly.pdbx_seq_one_letter_code
_entity_poly.pdbx_strand_id
1 'polypeptide(L)'
;MTLDKTQVKVYFSLYGAEFPINYATKTLEVKPTKTYKKGEVIVRPYNPNVISTKTLYRKETAWELSTGYRESFDVKEQMDQILGPLKNKAATINQLKTKYKLECKIFIDYYGKWRFTGFVSG
;
A
#
# COMPACT_ATOMS: atom_id res chain seq x y z
N MET A 1 -17.40 11.52 -24.97
CA MET A 1 -16.29 10.61 -24.62
C MET A 1 -15.86 10.93 -23.21
N THR A 2 -16.18 10.08 -22.23
CA THR A 2 -15.66 10.22 -20.87
C THR A 2 -14.26 9.61 -20.86
N LEU A 3 -13.22 10.38 -20.55
CA LEU A 3 -11.91 9.82 -20.23
C LEU A 3 -12.12 8.87 -19.04
N ASP A 4 -11.88 7.58 -19.21
CA ASP A 4 -11.79 6.65 -18.09
C ASP A 4 -10.61 7.12 -17.24
N LYS A 5 -10.88 7.86 -16.15
CA LYS A 5 -9.84 8.49 -15.33
C LYS A 5 -9.07 7.41 -14.59
N THR A 6 -7.75 7.41 -14.77
CA THR A 6 -6.84 6.52 -14.02
C THR A 6 -6.87 6.89 -12.54
N GLN A 7 -7.08 5.89 -11.69
CA GLN A 7 -6.92 6.08 -10.25
C GLN A 7 -5.50 5.70 -9.85
N VAL A 8 -4.85 6.56 -9.07
CA VAL A 8 -3.50 6.33 -8.57
C VAL A 8 -3.53 6.32 -7.05
N LYS A 9 -2.74 5.43 -6.46
CA LYS A 9 -2.47 5.38 -5.02
C LYS A 9 -0.98 5.33 -4.80
N VAL A 10 -0.45 6.25 -4.00
CA VAL A 10 0.93 6.21 -3.51
C VAL A 10 0.92 5.76 -2.07
N TYR A 11 1.87 4.91 -1.69
CA TYR A 11 2.02 4.53 -0.30
C TYR A 11 3.47 4.19 0.07
N PHE A 12 3.83 4.55 1.29
CA PHE A 12 5.05 4.08 1.95
C PHE A 12 4.72 2.84 2.78
N SER A 13 5.58 1.84 2.71
CA SER A 13 5.48 0.64 3.55
C SER A 13 6.81 0.39 4.27
N LEU A 14 6.73 0.16 5.57
CA LEU A 14 7.77 -0.42 6.41
C LEU A 14 7.35 -1.84 6.77
N TYR A 15 8.13 -2.83 6.37
CA TYR A 15 7.72 -4.24 6.44
C TYR A 15 8.88 -5.18 6.78
N GLY A 16 8.54 -6.34 7.31
CA GLY A 16 9.49 -7.38 7.71
C GLY A 16 8.77 -8.56 8.37
N ALA A 17 9.51 -9.56 8.85
CA ALA A 17 8.91 -10.78 9.39
C ALA A 17 7.87 -10.49 10.48
N GLU A 18 8.32 -10.04 11.66
CA GLU A 18 7.47 -9.65 12.78
C GLU A 18 8.12 -8.48 13.53
N PHE A 19 7.34 -7.43 13.79
CA PHE A 19 7.80 -6.28 14.57
C PHE A 19 6.62 -5.59 15.29
N PRO A 20 6.88 -4.87 16.40
CA PRO A 20 5.84 -4.21 17.16
C PRO A 20 5.31 -2.96 16.45
N ILE A 21 4.19 -3.11 15.73
CA ILE A 21 3.47 -2.02 15.02
C ILE A 21 3.20 -0.80 15.92
N ASN A 22 2.79 -1.03 17.18
CA ASN A 22 2.50 0.06 18.12
C ASN A 22 3.76 0.84 18.50
N TYR A 23 4.90 0.15 18.64
CA TYR A 23 6.18 0.80 18.87
C TYR A 23 6.59 1.63 17.65
N ALA A 24 6.54 1.03 16.45
CA ALA A 24 6.84 1.76 15.21
C ALA A 24 5.97 3.02 15.03
N THR A 25 4.67 2.92 15.31
CA THR A 25 3.72 4.05 15.26
C THR A 25 4.12 5.17 16.23
N LYS A 26 4.44 4.81 17.48
CA LYS A 26 4.87 5.79 18.49
C LYS A 26 6.22 6.41 18.15
N THR A 27 7.20 5.62 17.70
CA THR A 27 8.54 6.11 17.34
C THR A 27 8.48 7.01 16.11
N LEU A 28 7.66 6.67 15.11
CA LEU A 28 7.50 7.51 13.92
C LEU A 28 6.61 8.72 14.19
N GLU A 29 5.78 8.72 15.23
CA GLU A 29 4.79 9.80 15.51
C GLU A 29 3.89 10.11 14.30
N VAL A 30 3.63 9.09 13.49
CA VAL A 30 2.73 9.15 12.34
C VAL A 30 1.68 8.06 12.55
N LYS A 31 0.42 8.35 12.23
CA LYS A 31 -0.63 7.34 12.24
C LYS A 31 -0.61 6.58 10.92
N PRO A 32 -0.48 5.24 10.91
CA PRO A 32 -0.58 4.47 9.68
C PRO A 32 -2.01 4.54 9.13
N THR A 33 -2.12 4.42 7.82
CA THR A 33 -3.39 4.17 7.14
C THR A 33 -3.78 2.70 7.16
N LYS A 34 -2.79 1.81 7.19
CA LYS A 34 -3.02 0.37 7.21
C LYS A 34 -1.89 -0.32 7.95
N THR A 35 -2.24 -1.37 8.68
CA THR A 35 -1.29 -2.27 9.31
C THR A 35 -1.82 -3.69 9.14
N TYR A 36 -0.93 -4.66 9.18
CA TYR A 36 -1.28 -6.07 9.30
C TYR A 36 -0.10 -6.83 9.85
N LYS A 37 -0.39 -7.95 10.52
CA LYS A 37 0.62 -8.87 11.03
C LYS A 37 0.79 -10.05 10.10
N LYS A 38 1.99 -10.61 10.11
CA LYS A 38 2.25 -11.91 9.48
C LYS A 38 1.27 -12.96 10.01
N GLY A 39 0.77 -13.80 9.12
CA GLY A 39 -0.20 -14.84 9.44
C GLY A 39 -1.65 -14.36 9.55
N GLU A 40 -1.94 -13.06 9.45
CA GLU A 40 -3.33 -12.59 9.38
C GLU A 40 -3.97 -12.98 8.05
N VAL A 41 -5.27 -13.30 8.08
CA VAL A 41 -6.05 -13.64 6.89
C VAL A 41 -6.22 -12.41 5.99
N ILE A 42 -5.98 -12.58 4.69
CA ILE A 42 -6.24 -11.57 3.68
C ILE A 42 -7.73 -11.61 3.33
N VAL A 43 -8.50 -10.71 3.94
CA VAL A 43 -9.91 -10.50 3.57
C VAL A 43 -9.98 -9.81 2.20
N ARG A 44 -10.66 -10.45 1.26
CA ARG A 44 -10.91 -9.93 -0.09
C ARG A 44 -12.38 -9.53 -0.21
N PRO A 45 -12.72 -8.41 -0.86
CA PRO A 45 -14.10 -8.11 -1.21
C PRO A 45 -14.67 -9.25 -2.05
N TYR A 46 -15.94 -9.58 -1.83
CA TYR A 46 -16.64 -10.54 -2.66
C TYR A 46 -16.62 -10.06 -4.12
N ASN A 47 -16.18 -10.94 -5.02
CA ASN A 47 -16.22 -10.70 -6.47
C ASN A 47 -16.84 -11.94 -7.12
N PRO A 48 -18.04 -11.83 -7.72
CA PRO A 48 -18.72 -12.97 -8.32
C PRO A 48 -17.95 -13.59 -9.49
N ASN A 49 -17.02 -12.83 -10.09
CA ASN A 49 -16.17 -13.29 -11.19
C ASN A 49 -14.87 -13.97 -10.68
N VAL A 50 -14.65 -14.06 -9.37
CA VAL A 50 -13.47 -14.69 -8.77
C VAL A 50 -13.91 -15.84 -7.87
N ILE A 51 -13.83 -17.06 -8.40
CA ILE A 51 -14.03 -18.29 -7.63
C ILE A 51 -12.70 -18.64 -6.95
N SER A 52 -12.39 -17.97 -5.85
CA SER A 52 -11.21 -18.29 -5.03
C SER A 52 -11.64 -19.02 -3.77
N THR A 53 -11.33 -20.32 -3.68
CA THR A 53 -11.63 -21.15 -2.50
C THR A 53 -10.52 -21.16 -1.45
N LYS A 54 -9.36 -20.58 -1.75
CA LYS A 54 -8.17 -20.65 -0.89
C LYS A 54 -8.07 -19.43 0.02
N THR A 55 -8.02 -19.68 1.33
CA THR A 55 -7.65 -18.66 2.33
C THR A 55 -6.18 -18.27 2.14
N LEU A 56 -5.92 -16.97 2.07
CA LEU A 56 -4.56 -16.44 1.95
C LEU A 56 -4.18 -15.72 3.24
N TYR A 57 -2.89 -15.78 3.56
CA TYR A 57 -2.33 -15.21 4.77
C TYR A 57 -1.24 -14.20 4.43
N ARG A 58 -1.09 -13.17 5.25
CA ARG A 58 -0.01 -12.18 5.14
C ARG A 58 1.34 -12.86 5.38
N LYS A 59 2.26 -12.71 4.43
CA LYS A 59 3.61 -13.31 4.53
C LYS A 59 4.52 -12.57 5.50
N GLU A 60 4.18 -11.32 5.82
CA GLU A 60 4.97 -10.40 6.61
C GLU A 60 4.07 -9.46 7.42
N THR A 61 4.68 -8.80 8.39
CA THR A 61 4.08 -7.69 9.14
C THR A 61 4.39 -6.40 8.40
N ALA A 62 3.42 -5.49 8.29
CA ALA A 62 3.63 -4.21 7.65
C ALA A 62 2.93 -3.05 8.36
N TRP A 63 3.53 -1.88 8.19
CA TRP A 63 3.05 -0.57 8.60
C TRP A 63 3.03 0.33 7.37
N GLU A 64 1.86 0.83 6.97
CA GLU A 64 1.66 1.53 5.70
C GLU A 64 1.01 2.92 5.90
N LEU A 65 1.55 3.91 5.19
CA LEU A 65 0.99 5.26 5.04
C LEU A 65 0.63 5.47 3.56
N SER A 66 -0.64 5.73 3.24
CA SER A 66 -1.15 5.78 1.89
C SER A 66 -2.03 7.00 1.62
N THR A 67 -2.07 7.47 0.37
CA THR A 67 -3.03 8.48 -0.10
C THR A 67 -4.44 7.90 -0.33
N GLY A 68 -4.57 6.56 -0.38
CA GLY A 68 -5.73 5.89 -0.95
C GLY A 68 -5.78 6.04 -2.48
N TYR A 69 -6.69 5.33 -3.14
CA TYR A 69 -6.91 5.55 -4.58
C TYR A 69 -7.60 6.89 -4.79
N ARG A 70 -6.99 7.75 -5.60
CA ARG A 70 -7.53 9.05 -6.01
C ARG A 70 -7.40 9.19 -7.52
N GLU A 71 -8.39 9.84 -8.14
CA GLU A 71 -8.21 10.35 -9.50
C GLU A 71 -7.09 11.38 -9.48
N SER A 72 -6.08 11.21 -10.33
CA SER A 72 -4.98 12.15 -10.36
C SER A 72 -4.26 12.09 -11.70
N PHE A 73 -3.94 13.26 -12.23
CA PHE A 73 -3.05 13.44 -13.37
C PHE A 73 -1.61 13.75 -12.93
N ASP A 74 -1.39 14.02 -11.63
CA ASP A 74 -0.09 14.38 -11.07
C ASP A 74 0.26 13.53 -9.83
N VAL A 75 1.15 12.56 -10.05
CA VAL A 75 1.65 11.66 -8.99
C VAL A 75 2.49 12.41 -7.96
N LYS A 76 3.04 13.58 -8.31
CA LYS A 76 3.89 14.38 -7.41
C LYS A 76 3.12 14.84 -6.18
N GLU A 77 1.90 15.31 -6.34
CA GLU A 77 1.07 15.76 -5.21
C GLU A 77 0.82 14.62 -4.22
N GLN A 78 0.60 13.40 -4.72
CA GLN A 78 0.43 12.23 -3.87
C GLN A 78 1.72 11.81 -3.18
N MET A 79 2.86 11.93 -3.87
CA MET A 79 4.17 11.71 -3.25
C MET A 79 4.44 12.71 -2.13
N ASP A 80 4.13 13.99 -2.32
CA ASP A 80 4.33 15.02 -1.30
C ASP A 80 3.48 14.75 -0.04
N GLN A 81 2.27 14.19 -0.21
CA GLN A 81 1.41 13.75 0.91
C GLN A 81 2.00 12.58 1.71
N ILE A 82 2.84 11.74 1.09
CA ILE A 82 3.54 10.63 1.77
C ILE A 82 4.86 11.11 2.37
N LEU A 83 5.63 11.90 1.64
CA LEU A 83 6.95 12.37 2.06
C LEU A 83 6.87 13.44 3.16
N GLY A 84 5.84 14.28 3.15
CA GLY A 84 5.63 15.34 4.15
C GLY A 84 5.62 14.80 5.59
N PRO A 85 4.74 13.86 5.94
CA PRO A 85 4.72 13.23 7.28
C PRO A 85 6.00 12.47 7.65
N LEU A 86 6.75 11.98 6.65
CA LEU A 86 8.00 11.24 6.84
C LEU A 86 9.24 12.15 6.83
N LYS A 87 9.07 13.46 6.60
CA LYS A 87 10.15 14.44 6.57
C LYS A 87 10.90 14.41 7.90
N ASN A 88 12.23 14.39 7.82
CA ASN A 88 13.14 14.29 8.97
C ASN A 88 13.04 12.99 9.78
N LYS A 89 12.28 11.98 9.34
CA LYS A 89 12.16 10.69 10.04
C LYS A 89 13.11 9.61 9.51
N ALA A 90 13.98 9.93 8.54
CA ALA A 90 14.89 8.98 7.93
C ALA A 90 15.80 8.25 8.95
N ALA A 91 16.38 8.97 9.91
CA ALA A 91 17.20 8.37 10.97
C ALA A 91 16.40 7.37 11.82
N THR A 92 15.17 7.75 12.18
CA THR A 92 14.25 6.91 12.95
C THR A 92 13.82 5.66 12.17
N ILE A 93 13.50 5.81 10.89
CA ILE A 93 13.19 4.69 9.99
C ILE A 93 14.40 3.74 9.91
N ASN A 94 15.61 4.26 9.73
CA ASN A 94 16.83 3.45 9.69
C ASN A 94 17.09 2.72 11.01
N GLN A 95 16.84 3.35 12.17
CA GLN A 95 16.91 2.66 13.47
C GLN A 95 15.92 1.50 13.56
N LEU A 96 14.66 1.69 13.12
CA LEU A 96 13.66 0.62 13.08
C LEU A 96 14.08 -0.50 12.13
N LYS A 97 14.60 -0.16 10.95
CA LYS A 97 15.12 -1.12 9.97
C LYS A 97 16.24 -1.95 10.55
N THR A 98 17.24 -1.34 11.18
CA THR A 98 18.34 -2.09 11.80
C THR A 98 17.86 -2.95 12.96
N LYS A 99 17.02 -2.39 13.86
CA LYS A 99 16.56 -3.08 15.08
C LYS A 99 15.74 -4.34 14.77
N TYR A 100 14.86 -4.28 13.77
CA TYR A 100 13.95 -5.38 13.44
C TYR A 100 14.21 -6.02 12.08
N LYS A 101 15.35 -5.70 11.44
CA LYS A 101 15.71 -6.16 10.08
C LYS A 101 14.62 -5.88 9.05
N LEU A 102 14.09 -4.66 9.07
CA LEU A 102 12.99 -4.23 8.20
C LEU A 102 13.51 -3.66 6.89
N GLU A 103 12.65 -3.73 5.88
CA GLU A 103 12.79 -2.99 4.63
C GLU A 103 11.74 -1.88 4.57
N CYS A 104 12.00 -0.87 3.75
CA CYS A 104 11.01 0.15 3.43
C CYS A 104 11.01 0.46 1.95
N LYS A 105 9.81 0.66 1.37
CA LYS A 105 9.62 1.02 -0.03
C LYS A 105 8.47 2.00 -0.18
N ILE A 106 8.54 2.84 -1.21
CA ILE A 106 7.41 3.63 -1.69
C ILE A 106 6.89 2.95 -2.96
N PHE A 107 5.58 2.78 -3.03
CA PHE A 107 4.87 2.14 -4.13
C PHE A 107 3.92 3.14 -4.79
N ILE A 108 3.74 2.99 -6.10
CA ILE A 108 2.78 3.75 -6.91
C ILE A 108 1.92 2.72 -7.64
N ASP A 109 0.66 2.62 -7.23
CA ASP A 109 -0.30 1.69 -7.82
C ASP A 109 -1.24 2.45 -8.75
N TYR A 110 -1.27 2.04 -10.02
CA TYR A 110 -2.24 2.51 -11.01
C TYR A 110 -3.39 1.52 -11.11
N TYR A 111 -4.62 2.01 -11.02
CA TYR A 111 -5.83 1.24 -11.27
C TYR A 111 -6.50 1.77 -12.54
N GLY A 112 -6.55 0.90 -13.56
CA GLY A 112 -7.25 1.15 -14.82
C GLY A 112 -8.30 0.06 -15.06
N LYS A 113 -9.48 0.44 -15.55
CA LYS A 113 -10.43 -0.52 -16.10
C LYS A 113 -9.95 -0.93 -17.49
N TRP A 114 -9.43 -2.13 -17.63
CA TRP A 114 -9.16 -2.73 -18.94
C TRP A 114 -10.51 -3.10 -19.59
N ARG A 115 -10.96 -2.30 -20.57
CA ARG A 115 -12.01 -2.73 -21.50
C ARG A 115 -11.37 -3.60 -22.58
N PHE A 116 -11.53 -4.92 -22.47
CA PHE A 116 -11.32 -5.79 -23.63
C PHE A 116 -12.54 -5.64 -24.55
N THR A 117 -12.44 -4.81 -25.59
CA THR A 117 -13.35 -4.91 -26.73
C THR A 117 -12.83 -6.02 -27.63
N GLY A 118 -13.32 -7.24 -27.43
CA GLY A 118 -13.08 -8.32 -28.37
C GLY A 118 -13.73 -7.98 -29.71
N PHE A 119 -12.95 -7.93 -30.79
CA PHE A 119 -13.47 -8.05 -32.14
C PHE A 119 -13.98 -9.48 -32.32
N VAL A 120 -15.28 -9.63 -32.59
CA VAL A 120 -15.80 -10.85 -33.20
C VAL A 120 -15.64 -10.65 -34.71
N SER A 121 -14.62 -11.24 -35.32
CA SER A 121 -14.60 -11.43 -36.77
C SER A 121 -15.41 -12.69 -37.08
N GLY A 122 -16.56 -12.51 -37.72
CA GLY A 122 -17.29 -13.56 -38.41
C GLY A 122 -16.65 -13.94 -39.74
#